data_AF-A0A7K9I2P6-F1
#
_entry.id   AF-A0A7K9I2P6-F1
#
_cell.length_a   1.000
_cell.length_b   1.000
_cell.length_c   1.000
_cell.angle_alpha   90.00
_cell.angle_beta   90.00
_cell.angle_gamma   90.00
#
_symmetry.space_group_name_H-M   'P 1'
#
loop_
_entity.id
_entity.type
_entity.pdbx_description
1 polymer ?
#
loop_
_entity_poly.entity_id
_entity_poly.type
_entity_poly.pdbx_seq_one_letter_code
_entity_poly.pdbx_strand_id
1 'polypeptide(L)'
;YLVQAVRAAGRCDAVFRDFSACLLRLGDNMATYPQDLDDKRNLQTICSYWDDFHSCTLRALTDCQEGAKDLWEKLRRESKNLDFQGSLFELCGGGSGAAPALLPAPLALLLLALCAALVTWLPF
;
A
#
# COMPACT_ATOMS: atom_id res chain seq x y z
N TYR A 1 13.58 3.85 -30.88
CA TYR A 1 12.87 4.91 -30.16
C TYR A 1 11.35 4.79 -30.32
N LEU A 2 10.81 4.91 -31.54
CA LEU A 2 9.35 4.83 -31.81
C LEU A 2 8.67 3.53 -31.33
N VAL A 3 9.30 2.36 -31.55
CA VAL A 3 8.76 1.06 -31.10
C VAL A 3 8.72 0.94 -29.57
N GLN A 4 9.65 1.57 -28.85
CA GLN A 4 9.64 1.59 -27.38
C GLN A 4 8.54 2.52 -26.86
N ALA A 5 8.35 3.69 -27.48
CA ALA A 5 7.28 4.61 -27.15
C ALA A 5 5.88 3.99 -27.40
N VAL A 6 5.67 3.31 -28.53
CA VAL A 6 4.40 2.60 -28.83
C VAL A 6 4.16 1.45 -27.84
N ARG A 7 5.20 0.71 -27.45
CA ARG A 7 5.08 -0.32 -26.40
C ARG A 7 4.84 0.25 -25.00
N ALA A 8 5.30 1.46 -24.71
CA ALA A 8 5.02 2.16 -23.47
C ALA A 8 3.56 2.68 -23.47
N ALA A 9 3.13 3.31 -24.57
CA ALA A 9 1.76 3.76 -24.76
C ALA A 9 0.74 2.61 -24.68
N GLY A 10 0.98 1.50 -25.38
CA GLY A 10 0.10 0.32 -25.32
C GLY A 10 0.08 -0.38 -23.94
N ARG A 11 1.11 -0.18 -23.10
CA ARG A 11 1.10 -0.60 -21.69
C ARG A 11 0.34 0.40 -20.79
N CYS A 12 0.35 1.68 -21.13
CA CYS A 12 -0.47 2.70 -20.47
C CYS A 12 -1.97 2.56 -20.81
N ASP A 13 -2.33 2.13 -22.03
CA ASP A 13 -3.73 1.86 -22.42
C ASP A 13 -4.38 0.76 -21.57
N ALA A 14 -3.57 -0.17 -21.05
CA ALA A 14 -4.00 -1.25 -20.18
C ALA A 14 -4.24 -0.82 -18.73
N VAL A 15 -3.65 0.30 -18.28
CA VAL A 15 -3.67 0.71 -16.85
C VAL A 15 -5.09 0.85 -16.33
N PHE A 16 -5.98 1.50 -17.08
CA PHE A 16 -7.37 1.68 -16.64
C PHE A 16 -8.13 0.36 -16.57
N ARG A 17 -7.93 -0.52 -17.56
CA ARG A 17 -8.53 -1.85 -17.58
C ARG A 17 -8.03 -2.66 -16.38
N ASP A 18 -6.72 -2.71 -16.17
CA ASP A 18 -6.11 -3.55 -15.14
C ASP A 18 -6.40 -3.01 -13.73
N PHE A 19 -6.40 -1.68 -13.54
CA PHE A 19 -6.89 -1.05 -12.31
C PHE A 19 -8.37 -1.35 -12.04
N SER A 20 -9.22 -1.24 -13.06
CA SER A 20 -10.64 -1.57 -12.92
C SER A 20 -10.86 -3.04 -12.57
N ALA A 21 -10.04 -3.95 -13.11
CA ALA A 21 -10.07 -5.36 -12.73
C ALA A 21 -9.67 -5.57 -11.26
N CYS A 22 -8.70 -4.82 -10.74
CA CYS A 22 -8.37 -4.84 -9.31
C CYS A 22 -9.55 -4.39 -8.44
N LEU A 23 -10.25 -3.31 -8.83
CA LEU A 23 -11.43 -2.81 -8.12
C LEU A 23 -12.59 -3.82 -8.14
N LEU A 24 -12.88 -4.40 -9.30
CA LEU A 24 -13.93 -5.42 -9.44
C LEU A 24 -13.66 -6.62 -8.54
N ARG A 25 -12.41 -7.12 -8.53
CA ARG A 25 -12.02 -8.23 -7.65
C ARG A 25 -12.19 -7.91 -6.16
N LEU A 26 -11.86 -6.70 -5.73
CA LEU A 26 -12.12 -6.27 -4.35
C LEU A 26 -13.63 -6.26 -4.06
N GLY A 27 -14.44 -5.74 -4.99
CA GLY A 27 -15.90 -5.77 -4.91
C GLY A 27 -16.47 -7.19 -4.79
N ASP A 28 -15.98 -8.12 -5.63
CA ASP A 28 -16.40 -9.52 -5.62
C ASP A 28 -16.07 -10.21 -4.28
N ASN A 29 -14.85 -10.00 -3.76
CA ASN A 29 -14.45 -10.52 -2.45
C ASN A 29 -15.36 -10.01 -1.32
N MET A 30 -15.75 -8.73 -1.36
CA MET A 30 -16.68 -8.13 -0.40
C MET A 30 -18.12 -8.64 -0.59
N ALA A 31 -18.54 -8.92 -1.83
CA ALA A 31 -19.86 -9.49 -2.13
C ALA A 31 -20.01 -10.93 -1.62
N THR A 32 -18.92 -11.70 -1.60
CA THR A 32 -18.90 -13.08 -1.09
C THR A 32 -18.32 -13.18 0.33
N TYR A 33 -18.32 -12.08 1.08
CA TYR A 33 -17.71 -12.01 2.41
C TYR A 33 -18.37 -12.99 3.41
N PRO A 34 -17.58 -13.84 4.11
CA PRO A 34 -18.12 -14.76 5.12
C PRO A 34 -18.76 -14.00 6.29
N GLN A 35 -20.03 -14.31 6.60
CA GLN A 35 -20.83 -13.56 7.58
C GLN A 35 -20.66 -14.06 9.03
N ASP A 36 -19.98 -15.20 9.22
CA ASP A 36 -19.91 -15.94 10.49
C ASP A 36 -18.51 -15.91 11.13
N LEU A 37 -17.76 -14.83 10.91
CA LEU A 37 -16.44 -14.62 11.50
C LEU A 37 -16.53 -13.85 12.82
N ASP A 38 -15.64 -14.18 13.77
CA ASP A 38 -15.41 -13.32 14.94
C ASP A 38 -14.67 -12.03 14.54
N ASP A 39 -14.74 -10.98 15.36
CA ASP A 39 -14.19 -9.64 15.08
C ASP A 39 -12.72 -9.66 14.61
N LYS A 40 -11.89 -10.53 15.19
CA LYS A 40 -10.48 -10.64 14.81
C LYS A 40 -10.35 -11.22 13.40
N ARG A 41 -11.06 -12.31 13.13
CA ARG A 41 -11.07 -12.94 11.79
C ARG A 41 -11.74 -12.04 10.75
N ASN A 42 -12.71 -11.21 11.15
CA ASN A 42 -13.33 -10.23 10.28
C ASN A 42 -12.30 -9.24 9.74
N LEU A 43 -11.61 -8.54 10.66
CA LEU A 43 -10.59 -7.56 10.30
C LEU A 43 -9.44 -8.18 9.50
N GLN A 44 -8.98 -9.38 9.88
CA GLN A 44 -7.93 -10.08 9.14
C GLN A 44 -8.35 -10.40 7.69
N THR A 45 -9.59 -10.83 7.48
CA THR A 45 -10.12 -11.18 6.15
C THR A 45 -10.25 -9.92 5.29
N ILE A 46 -10.85 -8.86 5.84
CA ILE A 46 -10.99 -7.57 5.15
C ILE A 46 -9.61 -6.99 4.76
N CYS A 47 -8.64 -7.04 5.68
CA CYS A 47 -7.29 -6.53 5.39
C CYS A 47 -6.53 -7.40 4.39
N SER A 48 -6.78 -8.72 4.35
CA SER A 48 -6.24 -9.57 3.28
C SER A 48 -6.76 -9.16 1.91
N TYR A 49 -8.05 -8.84 1.79
CA TYR A 49 -8.63 -8.37 0.52
C TYR A 49 -8.08 -7.01 0.12
N TRP A 50 -7.87 -6.13 1.10
CA TRP A 50 -7.25 -4.84 0.90
C TRP A 50 -5.78 -4.94 0.44
N ASP A 51 -4.99 -5.80 1.05
CA ASP A 51 -3.58 -6.02 0.69
C ASP A 51 -3.45 -6.60 -0.74
N ASP A 52 -4.35 -7.52 -1.10
CA ASP A 52 -4.46 -8.06 -2.47
C ASP A 52 -4.81 -6.96 -3.48
N PHE A 53 -5.78 -6.11 -3.16
CA PHE A 53 -6.15 -4.96 -3.98
C PHE A 53 -4.97 -3.99 -4.14
N HIS A 54 -4.27 -3.67 -3.05
CA HIS A 54 -3.14 -2.75 -3.07
C HIS A 54 -1.99 -3.30 -3.92
N SER A 55 -1.67 -4.59 -3.78
CA SER A 55 -0.65 -5.29 -4.58
C SER A 55 -1.03 -5.42 -6.06
N CYS A 56 -2.31 -5.66 -6.35
CA CYS A 56 -2.85 -5.67 -7.72
C CYS A 56 -2.68 -4.29 -8.37
N THR A 57 -3.11 -3.25 -7.66
CA THR A 57 -3.09 -1.88 -8.15
C THR A 57 -1.67 -1.39 -8.39
N LEU A 58 -0.74 -1.64 -7.45
CA LEU A 58 0.67 -1.27 -7.65
C LEU A 58 1.23 -1.91 -8.92
N ARG A 59 0.93 -3.18 -9.19
CA ARG A 59 1.35 -3.87 -10.42
C ARG A 59 0.72 -3.28 -11.68
N ALA A 60 -0.57 -2.99 -11.65
CA ALA A 60 -1.28 -2.36 -12.78
C ALA A 60 -0.69 -1.00 -13.17
N LEU A 61 -0.03 -0.32 -12.22
CA LEU A 61 0.53 1.02 -12.39
C LEU A 61 2.02 1.02 -12.75
N THR A 62 2.78 -0.01 -12.38
CA THR A 62 4.24 -0.06 -12.58
C THR A 62 4.67 -0.14 -14.06
N ASP A 63 3.77 -0.56 -14.96
CA ASP A 63 4.11 -0.77 -16.38
C ASP A 63 3.90 0.47 -17.28
N CYS A 64 3.45 1.60 -16.73
CA CYS A 64 3.24 2.85 -17.47
C CYS A 64 4.18 3.97 -17.02
N GLN A 65 5.11 4.37 -17.88
CA GLN A 65 5.90 5.59 -17.74
C GLN A 65 5.33 6.71 -18.61
N GLU A 66 4.43 7.49 -18.01
CA GLU A 66 4.19 8.95 -18.11
C GLU A 66 2.70 9.24 -17.89
N GLY A 67 2.39 10.22 -17.04
CA GLY A 67 1.03 10.68 -16.71
C GLY A 67 0.22 9.79 -15.76
N ALA A 68 0.27 8.46 -15.90
CA ALA A 68 -0.50 7.53 -15.05
C ALA A 68 -0.05 7.54 -13.59
N LYS A 69 1.26 7.65 -13.35
CA LYS A 69 1.84 7.75 -12.00
C LYS A 69 1.38 9.01 -11.27
N ASP A 70 1.39 10.16 -11.95
CA ASP A 70 0.99 11.44 -11.34
C ASP A 70 -0.52 11.48 -11.07
N LEU A 71 -1.34 10.99 -12.01
CA LEU A 71 -2.77 10.85 -11.80
C LEU A 71 -3.09 9.88 -10.64
N TRP A 72 -2.37 8.76 -10.57
CA TRP A 72 -2.49 7.80 -9.48
C TRP A 72 -2.09 8.40 -8.12
N GLU A 73 -0.94 9.06 -8.03
CA GLU A 73 -0.50 9.69 -6.78
C GLU A 73 -1.45 10.80 -6.34
N LYS A 74 -2.06 11.52 -7.29
CA LYS A 74 -3.16 12.46 -7.01
C LYS A 74 -4.38 11.74 -6.46
N LEU A 75 -4.88 10.69 -7.13
CA LEU A 75 -6.02 9.89 -6.67
C LEU A 75 -5.76 9.27 -5.29
N ARG A 76 -4.55 8.76 -5.04
CA ARG A 76 -4.12 8.21 -3.75
C ARG A 76 -4.12 9.29 -2.66
N ARG A 77 -3.63 10.48 -2.96
CA ARG A 77 -3.63 11.62 -2.04
C ARG A 77 -5.05 12.07 -1.72
N GLU A 78 -5.91 12.22 -2.72
CA GLU A 78 -7.33 12.55 -2.55
C GLU A 78 -8.04 11.46 -1.74
N SER A 79 -7.81 10.17 -2.06
CA SER A 79 -8.37 9.05 -1.31
C SER A 79 -7.95 9.03 0.17
N LYS A 80 -6.70 9.41 0.47
CA LYS A 80 -6.22 9.55 1.86
C LYS A 80 -6.82 10.74 2.59
N ASN A 81 -7.28 11.76 1.85
CA ASN A 81 -7.92 12.95 2.39
C ASN A 81 -9.44 12.78 2.55
N LEU A 82 -9.98 11.61 2.17
CA LEU A 82 -11.36 11.27 2.45
C LEU A 82 -11.49 10.92 3.93
N ASP A 83 -12.13 11.80 4.69
CA ASP A 83 -12.44 11.60 6.11
C ASP A 83 -13.65 10.66 6.29
N PHE A 84 -13.47 9.41 5.87
CA PHE A 84 -14.43 8.34 6.17
C PHE A 84 -13.91 7.54 7.36
N GLN A 85 -14.53 7.76 8.53
CA GLN A 85 -14.30 6.90 9.68
C GLN A 85 -14.53 5.43 9.29
N GLY A 86 -13.55 4.57 9.60
CA GLY A 86 -13.61 3.16 9.28
C GLY A 86 -13.27 2.82 7.81
N SER A 87 -12.57 3.71 7.11
CA SER A 87 -12.04 3.38 5.78
C SER A 87 -11.06 2.21 5.82
N LEU A 88 -10.91 1.46 4.72
CA LEU A 88 -9.90 0.41 4.61
C LEU A 88 -8.48 0.95 4.75
N PHE A 89 -8.26 2.22 4.39
CA PHE A 89 -6.98 2.88 4.61
C PHE A 89 -6.67 3.06 6.10
N GLU A 90 -7.67 3.38 6.92
CA GLU A 90 -7.53 3.48 8.37
C GLU A 90 -7.42 2.09 9.03
N LEU A 91 -8.34 1.17 8.68
CA LEU A 91 -8.44 -0.16 9.28
C LEU A 91 -7.24 -1.06 8.94
N CYS A 92 -6.69 -0.94 7.73
CA CYS A 92 -5.68 -1.84 7.19
C CYS A 92 -4.37 -1.13 6.77
N GLY A 93 -4.27 0.20 6.91
CA GLY A 93 -3.09 0.98 6.52
C GLY A 93 -1.81 0.68 7.31
N GLY A 94 -1.92 -0.10 8.40
CA GLY A 94 -0.80 -0.61 9.18
C GLY A 94 -0.13 -1.86 8.61
N GLY A 95 -0.49 -2.29 7.39
CA GLY A 95 -0.04 -3.48 6.64
C GLY A 95 1.33 -4.07 7.00
N SER A 96 1.37 -4.74 8.13
CA SER A 96 2.23 -5.82 8.56
C SER A 96 1.49 -6.41 9.74
N GLY A 97 1.31 -7.73 9.79
CA GLY A 97 0.88 -8.43 11.00
C GLY A 97 1.89 -8.35 12.15
N ALA A 98 2.60 -7.24 12.29
CA ALA A 98 3.30 -6.84 13.48
C ALA A 98 2.53 -5.63 14.03
N ALA A 99 2.06 -5.76 15.28
CA ALA A 99 1.90 -4.61 16.15
C ALA A 99 3.09 -3.64 15.95
N PRO A 100 2.97 -2.33 16.23
CA PRO A 100 4.16 -1.50 16.33
C PRO A 100 5.15 -2.28 17.18
N ALA A 101 6.26 -2.69 16.57
CA ALA A 101 7.37 -3.25 17.32
C ALA A 101 7.88 -2.04 18.10
N LEU A 102 7.23 -1.78 19.24
CA LEU A 102 7.78 -1.02 20.33
C LEU A 102 9.07 -1.76 20.61
N LEU A 103 10.17 -1.25 20.05
CA LEU A 103 11.50 -1.74 20.35
C LEU A 103 11.53 -1.89 21.87
N PRO A 104 11.85 -3.07 22.41
CA PRO A 104 12.04 -3.22 23.83
C PRO A 104 12.90 -2.05 24.29
N ALA A 105 12.45 -1.29 25.29
CA ALA A 105 13.16 -0.12 25.82
C ALA A 105 14.70 -0.29 25.88
N PRO A 106 15.26 -1.46 26.27
CA PRO A 106 16.72 -1.67 26.21
C PRO A 106 17.34 -1.59 24.81
N LEU A 107 16.68 -2.06 23.75
CA LEU A 107 17.17 -1.98 22.37
C LEU A 107 17.11 -0.55 21.83
N ALA A 108 16.08 0.22 22.17
CA ALA A 108 15.99 1.63 21.83
C ALA A 108 17.13 2.44 22.49
N LEU A 109 17.43 2.16 23.76
CA LEU A 109 18.55 2.77 24.48
C LEU A 109 19.91 2.38 23.89
N LEU A 110 20.09 1.12 23.48
CA LEU A 110 21.32 0.66 22.85
C LEU A 110 21.59 1.35 21.51
N LEU A 111 20.54 1.52 20.70
CA LEU A 111 20.64 2.24 19.42
C LEU A 111 20.98 3.71 19.63
N LEU A 112 20.35 4.38 20.60
CA LEU A 112 20.68 5.76 20.96
C LEU A 112 22.14 5.91 21.43
N ALA A 113 22.63 4.97 22.24
CA ALA A 113 24.01 4.96 22.70
C ALA A 113 25.01 4.73 21.55
N LEU A 114 24.70 3.83 20.62
CA LEU A 114 25.51 3.59 19.42
C LEU A 114 25.57 4.82 18.51
N CYS A 115 24.44 5.52 18.32
CA CYS A 115 24.41 6.77 17.55
C CYS A 115 25.25 7.87 18.20
N ALA A 116 25.16 8.03 19.52
CA ALA A 116 25.97 9.01 20.26
C ALA A 116 27.48 8.70 20.17
N ALA A 117 27.85 7.42 20.19
CA ALA A 117 29.24 7.00 20.00
C ALA A 117 29.74 7.28 18.57
N LEU A 118 28.91 7.06 17.55
CA LEU A 118 29.26 7.37 16.15
C LEU A 118 29.47 8.87 15.91
N VAL A 119 28.65 9.73 16.53
CA VAL A 119 28.78 11.19 16.42
C VAL A 119 30.06 11.71 17.09
N THR A 120 30.50 11.08 18.17
CA THR A 120 31.74 11.47 18.86
C THR A 120 33.01 10.97 18.17
N TRP A 121 32.88 10.07 17.18
CA TRP A 121 34.00 9.45 16.45
C TRP A 121 34.12 9.92 15.00
N LEU A 122 33.24 10.81 14.53
CA LEU A 122 33.42 11.53 13.28
C LEU A 122 34.35 12.72 13.54
N PRO A 123 35.61 12.72 13.08
CA PRO A 123 36.42 13.92 13.11
C PRO A 123 35.80 14.93 12.12
N PHE A 124 35.64 16.18 12.56
CA PHE A 124 35.35 17.31 11.65
C PHE A 124 36.50 17.53 10.67
#